data_AF-A0A7W0PQT5-F1
#
_entry.id   AF-A0A7W0PQT5-F1
#
_cell.length_a   1.000
_cell.length_b   1.000
_cell.length_c   1.000
_cell.angle_alpha   90.00
_cell.angle_beta   90.00
_cell.angle_gamma   90.00
#
_symmetry.space_group_name_H-M   'P 1'
#
loop_
_entity.id
_entity.type
_entity.pdbx_description
1 polymer ?
#
loop_
_entity_poly.entity_id
_entity_poly.type
_entity_poly.pdbx_seq_one_letter_code
_entity_poly.pdbx_strand_id
1 'polypeptide(L)'
;ALISLRIRASALGVDSVVERDREIVVRPIQTSLVDRSRLERSFGHAIRITPNSLRLRVTELTMPWQDALDIVISEAERTMDTVSLVAD
;
A
#
# COMPACT_ATOMS: atom_id res chain seq x y z
N ALA A 1 6.65 -16.18 0.17
CA ALA A 1 5.80 -15.08 -0.34
C ALA A 1 5.22 -14.23 0.81
N LEU A 2 4.29 -14.74 1.62
CA LEU A 2 3.64 -13.95 2.70
C LEU A 2 4.58 -13.50 3.85
N ILE A 3 5.62 -14.28 4.17
CA ILE A 3 6.59 -13.91 5.21
C ILE A 3 7.43 -12.70 4.78
N SER A 4 7.90 -12.66 3.53
CA SER A 4 8.64 -11.52 2.97
C SER A 4 7.80 -10.25 2.96
N LEU A 5 6.51 -10.38 2.64
CA LEU A 5 5.56 -9.28 2.66
C LEU A 5 5.34 -8.74 4.08
N ARG A 6 5.21 -9.64 5.06
CA ARG A 6 5.13 -9.29 6.49
C ARG A 6 6.37 -8.50 6.92
N ILE A 7 7.56 -8.98 6.59
CA ILE A 7 8.83 -8.33 6.97
C ILE A 7 8.91 -6.91 6.39
N ARG A 8 8.57 -6.75 5.10
CA ARG A 8 8.55 -5.43 4.43
C ARG A 8 7.52 -4.49 5.05
N ALA A 9 6.30 -4.97 5.26
CA ALA A 9 5.25 -4.19 5.92
C ALA A 9 5.68 -3.75 7.34
N SER A 10 6.25 -4.65 8.13
CA SER A 10 6.75 -4.31 9.47
C SER A 10 7.90 -3.29 9.45
N ALA A 11 8.80 -3.35 8.46
CA ALA A 11 9.85 -2.34 8.29
C ALA A 11 9.30 -0.94 7.98
N LEU A 12 8.11 -0.84 7.39
CA LEU A 12 7.41 0.41 7.10
C LEU A 12 6.57 0.94 8.27
N GLY A 13 6.57 0.24 9.41
CA GLY A 13 5.64 0.52 10.50
C GLY A 13 4.18 0.22 10.14
N VAL A 14 3.92 -0.60 9.10
CA VAL A 14 2.58 -1.08 8.77
C VAL A 14 2.20 -2.16 9.77
N ASP A 15 1.43 -1.77 10.77
CA ASP A 15 0.95 -2.65 11.84
C ASP A 15 -0.06 -3.70 11.37
N SER A 16 -0.71 -3.47 10.22
CA SER A 16 -1.88 -4.27 9.83
C SER A 16 -2.07 -4.36 8.32
N VAL A 17 -2.08 -5.61 7.82
CA VAL A 17 -2.63 -5.98 6.51
C VAL A 17 -3.78 -6.95 6.79
N VAL A 18 -5.01 -6.52 6.53
CA VAL A 18 -6.22 -7.31 6.85
C VAL A 18 -7.08 -7.41 5.61
N GLU A 19 -7.47 -8.63 5.26
CA GLU A 19 -8.59 -8.88 4.36
C GLU A 19 -9.89 -8.84 5.17
N ARG A 20 -10.75 -7.86 4.90
CA ARG A 20 -12.05 -7.72 5.54
C ARG A 20 -13.05 -7.19 4.53
N ASP A 21 -14.24 -7.77 4.47
CA ASP A 21 -15.32 -7.31 3.59
C ASP A 21 -14.89 -7.22 2.11
N ARG A 22 -13.99 -8.12 1.67
CA ARG A 22 -13.34 -8.15 0.34
C ARG A 22 -12.47 -6.92 0.04
N GLU A 23 -12.07 -6.18 1.06
CA GLU A 23 -11.03 -5.15 1.00
C GLU A 23 -9.75 -5.64 1.69
N ILE A 24 -8.60 -5.39 1.07
CA ILE A 24 -7.31 -5.46 1.76
C ILE A 24 -6.97 -4.05 2.24
N VAL A 25 -6.84 -3.89 3.56
CA VAL A 25 -6.50 -2.61 4.17
C VAL A 25 -5.05 -2.63 4.62
N VAL A 26 -4.26 -1.65 4.18
CA VAL A 26 -2.86 -1.44 4.56
C VAL A 26 -2.77 -0.18 5.42
N ARG A 27 -2.32 -0.32 6.67
CA ARG A 27 -2.21 0.79 7.63
C ARG A 27 -1.18 0.52 8.75
N PRO A 28 -0.65 1.58 9.38
CA PRO A 28 -0.72 2.98 8.94
C PRO A 28 0.09 3.23 7.67
N ILE A 29 -0.38 4.12 6.80
CA ILE A 29 0.37 4.64 5.65
C ILE A 29 0.24 6.16 5.66
N GLN A 30 1.35 6.89 5.58
CA GLN A 30 1.35 8.35 5.47
C GLN A 30 0.99 8.76 4.03
N THR A 31 -0.30 8.71 3.67
CA THR A 31 -0.72 8.82 2.26
C THR A 31 -0.47 10.17 1.62
N SER A 32 -0.19 11.22 2.42
CA SER A 32 0.19 12.54 1.91
C SER A 32 1.49 12.52 1.11
N LEU A 33 2.32 11.50 1.28
CA LEU A 33 3.63 11.39 0.66
C LEU A 33 3.67 10.33 -0.46
N VAL A 34 2.53 9.70 -0.75
CA VAL A 34 2.41 8.64 -1.77
C VAL A 34 1.99 9.26 -3.10
N ASP A 35 2.51 8.74 -4.23
CA ASP A 35 2.06 9.16 -5.56
C ASP A 35 0.65 8.62 -5.85
N ARG A 36 -0.35 9.41 -5.45
CA ARG A 36 -1.76 9.13 -5.66
C ARG A 36 -2.09 8.92 -7.14
N SER A 37 -1.53 9.73 -8.04
CA SER A 37 -1.80 9.64 -9.48
C SER A 37 -1.26 8.35 -10.07
N ARG A 38 -0.12 7.85 -9.59
CA ARG A 38 0.43 6.55 -9.99
C ARG A 38 -0.44 5.40 -9.50
N LEU A 39 -0.84 5.42 -8.23
CA LEU A 39 -1.73 4.41 -7.66
C LEU A 39 -3.09 4.36 -8.38
N GLU A 40 -3.73 5.51 -8.62
CA GLU A 40 -5.00 5.58 -9.33
C GLU A 40 -4.87 5.10 -10.78
N ARG A 41 -3.74 5.31 -11.44
CA ARG A 41 -3.47 4.73 -12.77
C ARG A 41 -3.29 3.21 -12.74
N SER A 42 -2.64 2.68 -11.70
CA SER A 42 -2.40 1.24 -11.56
C SER A 42 -3.65 0.45 -11.19
N PHE A 43 -4.54 1.04 -10.39
CA PHE A 43 -5.66 0.31 -9.77
C PHE A 43 -7.04 0.85 -10.11
N GLY A 44 -7.15 2.07 -10.63
CA GLY A 44 -8.43 2.71 -10.94
C GLY A 44 -9.36 2.75 -9.72
N HIS A 45 -10.59 2.24 -9.90
CA HIS A 45 -11.60 2.17 -8.84
C HIS A 45 -11.29 1.15 -7.74
N ALA A 46 -10.38 0.21 -8.01
CA ALA A 46 -10.02 -0.83 -7.05
C ALA A 46 -9.18 -0.30 -5.88
N ILE A 47 -8.66 0.93 -5.93
CA ILE A 47 -7.95 1.53 -4.80
C ILE A 47 -8.72 2.71 -4.21
N ARG A 48 -8.80 2.71 -2.88
CA ARG A 48 -9.25 3.86 -2.09
C ARG A 48 -8.12 4.34 -1.20
N ILE A 49 -7.76 5.61 -1.39
CA ILE A 49 -6.76 6.30 -0.59
C ILE A 49 -7.49 7.14 0.46
N THR A 50 -7.12 6.96 1.71
CA THR A 50 -7.63 7.72 2.87
C THR A 50 -6.44 8.29 3.63
N PRO A 51 -6.60 9.30 4.51
CA PRO A 51 -5.46 10.00 5.09
C PRO A 51 -4.35 9.13 5.70
N ASN A 52 -4.73 7.99 6.30
CA ASN A 52 -3.80 7.09 7.00
C ASN A 52 -3.87 5.63 6.51
N SER A 53 -4.57 5.34 5.41
CA SER A 53 -4.67 3.97 4.91
C SER A 53 -4.89 3.88 3.40
N LEU A 54 -4.33 2.83 2.82
CA LEU A 54 -4.61 2.38 1.45
C LEU A 54 -5.51 1.16 1.51
N ARG A 55 -6.55 1.13 0.68
CA ARG A 55 -7.51 0.03 0.64
C ARG A 55 -7.64 -0.49 -0.78
N LEU A 56 -7.47 -1.79 -0.97
CA LEU A 56 -7.66 -2.48 -2.24
C LEU A 56 -8.96 -3.26 -2.21
N ARG A 57 -9.89 -2.98 -3.12
CA ARG A 57 -11.10 -3.78 -3.32
C ARG A 57 -10.77 -4.98 -4.17
N VAL A 58 -10.69 -6.15 -3.56
CA VAL A 58 -10.25 -7.39 -4.21
C VAL A 58 -11.14 -7.75 -5.39
N THR A 59 -12.44 -7.46 -5.30
CA THR A 59 -13.42 -7.74 -6.38
C THR A 59 -13.27 -6.87 -7.62
N GLU A 60 -12.57 -5.74 -7.52
CA GLU A 60 -12.39 -4.79 -8.61
C GLU A 60 -10.97 -4.85 -9.20
N LEU A 61 -10.08 -5.67 -8.63
CA LEU A 61 -8.73 -5.86 -9.14
C LEU A 61 -8.75 -6.60 -10.48
N THR A 62 -7.96 -6.10 -11.42
CA THR A 62 -7.68 -6.76 -12.70
C THR A 62 -6.46 -7.69 -12.65
N MET A 63 -5.85 -7.82 -11.48
CA MET A 63 -4.64 -8.61 -11.21
C MET A 63 -4.78 -9.40 -9.90
N PRO A 64 -3.94 -10.42 -9.67
CA PRO A 64 -3.89 -11.10 -8.38
C PRO A 64 -3.66 -10.12 -7.22
N TRP A 65 -4.36 -10.33 -6.10
CA TRP A 65 -4.32 -9.42 -4.97
C TRP A 65 -2.93 -9.32 -4.34
N GLN A 66 -2.12 -10.38 -4.45
CA GLN A 66 -0.74 -10.40 -3.97
C GLN A 66 0.12 -9.39 -4.75
N ASP A 67 -0.03 -9.34 -6.07
CA ASP A 67 0.72 -8.42 -6.94
C ASP A 67 0.29 -6.98 -6.68
N ALA A 68 -1.02 -6.75 -6.49
CA ALA A 68 -1.54 -5.44 -6.13
C ALA A 68 -1.00 -4.96 -4.77
N LEU A 69 -0.94 -5.84 -3.79
CA LEU A 69 -0.38 -5.54 -2.47
C LEU A 69 1.13 -5.26 -2.52
N ASP A 70 1.87 -5.99 -3.35
CA ASP A 70 3.30 -5.75 -3.57
C ASP A 70 3.58 -4.36 -4.18
N ILE A 71 2.79 -3.95 -5.16
CA ILE A 71 2.86 -2.61 -5.75
C ILE A 71 2.55 -1.52 -4.70
N VAL A 72 1.52 -1.73 -3.88
CA VAL A 72 1.14 -0.78 -2.81
C VAL A 72 2.25 -0.64 -1.77
N ILE A 73 2.84 -1.76 -1.32
CA ILE A 73 3.94 -1.74 -0.35
C ILE A 73 5.19 -1.09 -0.95
N SER A 74 5.49 -1.36 -2.22
CA SER A 74 6.62 -0.74 -2.92
C SER A 74 6.45 0.77 -3.11
N GLU A 75 5.22 1.27 -3.25
CA GLU A 75 4.94 2.71 -3.23
C GLU A 75 5.15 3.31 -1.85
N ALA A 76 4.65 2.64 -0.81
CA ALA A 76 4.88 3.09 0.57
C ALA A 76 6.37 3.12 0.94
N GLU A 77 7.17 2.17 0.46
CA GLU A 77 8.64 2.15 0.61
C GLU A 77 9.31 3.36 -0.04
N ARG A 78 9.00 3.65 -1.31
CA ARG A 78 9.57 4.80 -2.03
C ARG A 78 9.38 6.12 -1.28
N THR A 79 8.21 6.27 -0.67
CA THR A 79 7.87 7.41 0.15
C THR A 79 8.76 7.54 1.40
N MET A 80 9.02 6.44 2.11
CA MET A 80 9.87 6.45 3.30
C MET A 80 11.36 6.67 2.98
N ASP A 81 11.86 6.09 1.89
CA ASP A 81 13.22 6.34 1.41
C ASP A 81 13.41 7.82 1.05
N THR A 82 12.41 8.42 0.38
CA THR A 82 12.44 9.85 0.04
C THR A 82 12.54 10.71 1.30
N VAL A 83 11.73 10.44 2.33
CA VAL A 83 11.78 11.20 3.60
C VAL A 83 13.12 11.04 4.31
N SER A 84 13.69 9.84 4.31
CA SER A 84 14.97 9.56 4.97
C SER A 84 16.12 10.33 4.30
N LEU A 85 16.08 10.51 2.98
CA LEU A 85 17.10 11.26 2.22
C LEU A 85 17.01 12.79 2.37
N VAL A 86 15.87 13.35 2.79
CA VAL A 86 15.73 14.81 3.04
C VAL A 86 15.98 15.18 4.51
N ALA A 87 16.10 14.18 5.39
CA ALA A 87 16.28 14.38 6.82
C ALA A 87 17.77 14.39 7.26
N ASP A 88 18.70 14.18 6.32
CA ASP A 88 20.16 14.22 6.51
C ASP A 88 20.79 15.57 6.08
#